data_AF-A0A7T8GQI9-F1
#
_entry.id   AF-A0A7T8GQI9-F1
#
_cell.length_a   1.000
_cell.length_b   1.000
_cell.length_c   1.000
_cell.angle_alpha   90.00
_cell.angle_beta   90.00
_cell.angle_gamma   90.00
#
_symmetry.space_group_name_H-M   'P 1'
#
loop_
_entity.id
_entity.type
_entity.pdbx_description
1 polymer ?
#
loop_
_entity_poly.entity_id
_entity_poly.type
_entity_poly.pdbx_seq_one_letter_code
_entity_poly.pdbx_strand_id
1 'polypeptide(L)'
;EQFMALELKRGRVHFVIHYGKNKKLKFLSNKSYNGGTWVKVEMARALRNSLETGVLRIVHNGIGEDLMDTLPEAEFDMSNSTMYFGGFPPDAGIKSFVKKHGLNAQDHYAGHLRGITLSNPGYNTMINPLFTATELKNTFFGVEADCNPK
;
A
#
# COMPACT_ATOMS: atom_id res chain seq x y z
N GLU A 1 8.84 14.67 -4.32
CA GLU A 1 7.64 13.99 -3.78
C GLU A 1 7.98 12.55 -3.48
N GLN A 2 7.67 12.11 -2.26
CA GLN A 2 7.89 10.75 -1.78
C GLN A 2 6.55 10.11 -1.43
N PHE A 3 6.38 8.84 -1.78
CA PHE A 3 5.17 8.10 -1.44
C PHE A 3 5.38 6.59 -1.53
N MET A 4 4.48 5.84 -0.89
CA MET A 4 4.26 4.42 -1.14
C MET A 4 2.81 4.23 -1.60
N ALA A 5 2.61 3.35 -2.57
CA ALA A 5 1.27 3.02 -3.06
C ALA A 5 1.16 1.52 -3.36
N LEU A 6 0.08 0.92 -2.87
CA LEU A 6 -0.34 -0.44 -3.19
C LEU A 6 -1.71 -0.37 -3.88
N GLU A 7 -1.81 -0.95 -5.07
CA GLU A 7 -3.06 -0.99 -5.83
C GLU A 7 -3.26 -2.34 -6.53
N LEU A 8 -4.49 -2.57 -6.98
CA LEU A 8 -4.76 -3.59 -7.98
C LEU A 8 -4.73 -2.95 -9.37
N LYS A 9 -3.77 -3.37 -10.20
CA LYS A 9 -3.63 -2.93 -11.59
C LYS A 9 -3.99 -4.06 -12.53
N ARG A 10 -5.21 -4.00 -13.09
CA ARG A 10 -5.78 -5.08 -13.92
C ARG A 10 -5.78 -6.44 -13.19
N GLY A 11 -6.22 -6.43 -11.93
CA GLY A 11 -6.28 -7.61 -11.07
C GLY A 11 -4.96 -8.03 -10.42
N ARG A 12 -3.82 -7.45 -10.82
CA ARG A 12 -2.49 -7.77 -10.29
C ARG A 12 -2.09 -6.80 -9.19
N VAL A 13 -1.33 -7.28 -8.20
CA VAL A 13 -0.83 -6.45 -7.10
C VAL A 13 0.32 -5.60 -7.63
N HIS A 14 0.16 -4.28 -7.56
CA HIS A 14 1.15 -3.30 -7.99
C HIS A 14 1.60 -2.47 -6.79
N PHE A 15 2.87 -2.58 -6.43
CA PHE A 15 3.47 -1.84 -5.32
C PHE A 15 4.53 -0.88 -5.87
N VAL A 16 4.48 0.38 -5.41
CA VAL A 16 5.42 1.42 -5.79
C VAL A 16 5.96 2.09 -4.54
N ILE A 17 7.28 2.25 -4.49
CA ILE A 17 7.97 3.15 -3.55
C ILE A 17 8.65 4.23 -4.39
N HIS A 18 8.26 5.49 -4.19
CA HIS A 18 8.84 6.63 -4.91
C HIS A 18 9.67 7.46 -3.94
N TYR A 19 10.99 7.52 -4.15
CA TYR A 19 11.95 8.20 -3.28
C TYR A 19 12.14 9.68 -3.61
N GLY A 20 11.43 10.18 -4.63
CA GLY A 20 11.64 11.51 -5.19
C GLY A 20 12.77 11.51 -6.22
N LYS A 21 13.01 12.65 -6.87
CA LYS A 21 14.09 12.84 -7.87
C LYS A 21 14.14 11.71 -8.93
N ASN A 22 12.96 11.21 -9.35
CA ASN A 22 12.78 10.08 -10.27
C ASN A 22 13.31 8.71 -9.82
N LYS A 23 13.77 8.57 -8.58
CA LYS A 23 14.17 7.28 -7.99
C LYS A 23 12.94 6.54 -7.46
N LYS A 24 12.76 5.28 -7.87
CA LYS A 24 11.59 4.46 -7.50
C LYS A 24 11.87 2.96 -7.59
N LEU A 25 11.23 2.19 -6.73
CA LEU A 25 11.08 0.75 -6.85
C LEU A 25 9.64 0.44 -7.25
N LYS A 26 9.46 -0.48 -8.20
CA LYS A 26 8.14 -0.86 -8.72
C LYS A 26 8.04 -2.37 -8.86
N PHE A 27 7.01 -2.93 -8.27
CA PHE A 27 6.73 -4.36 -8.27
C PHE A 27 5.35 -4.59 -8.84
N LEU A 28 5.24 -5.57 -9.73
CA LEU A 28 3.97 -6.00 -10.30
C LEU A 28 3.92 -7.51 -10.26
N SER A 29 2.91 -8.06 -9.60
CA SER A 29 2.75 -9.51 -9.53
C SER A 29 2.57 -10.11 -10.93
N ASN A 30 3.01 -11.35 -11.09
CA ASN A 30 2.81 -12.13 -12.30
C ASN A 30 1.36 -12.61 -12.40
N LYS A 31 0.75 -12.96 -11.26
CA LYS A 31 -0.62 -13.45 -11.16
C LYS A 31 -1.61 -12.36 -10.78
N SER A 32 -2.87 -12.61 -11.10
CA SER A 32 -4.00 -11.79 -10.67
C SER A 32 -4.60 -12.35 -9.38
N TYR A 33 -5.05 -11.45 -8.50
CA TYR A 33 -5.48 -11.73 -7.13
C TYR A 33 -6.85 -11.12 -6.81
N ASN A 34 -7.63 -10.74 -7.83
CA ASN A 34 -8.97 -10.17 -7.72
C ASN A 34 -10.08 -11.23 -7.81
N GLY A 35 -9.80 -12.47 -7.40
CA GLY A 35 -10.72 -13.61 -7.52
C GLY A 35 -11.71 -13.80 -6.38
N GLY A 36 -11.81 -12.84 -5.44
CA GLY A 36 -12.74 -12.90 -4.30
C GLY A 36 -12.27 -13.76 -3.11
N THR A 37 -11.11 -14.40 -3.19
CA THR A 37 -10.51 -15.13 -2.06
C THR A 37 -9.53 -14.24 -1.29
N TRP A 38 -9.32 -14.52 0.00
CA TRP A 38 -8.34 -13.82 0.80
C TRP A 38 -6.91 -14.03 0.30
N VAL A 39 -6.16 -12.94 0.15
CA VAL A 39 -4.76 -12.92 -0.26
C VAL A 39 -3.98 -12.11 0.78
N LYS A 40 -2.89 -12.68 1.28
CA LYS A 40 -1.98 -11.97 2.19
C LYS A 40 -0.94 -11.23 1.36
N VAL A 41 -0.77 -9.94 1.60
CA VAL A 41 0.23 -9.10 0.95
C VAL A 41 1.12 -8.48 2.02
N GLU A 42 2.42 -8.65 1.89
CA GLU A 42 3.45 -8.08 2.75
C GLU A 42 4.36 -7.20 1.89
N MET A 43 4.58 -5.97 2.34
CA MET A 43 5.48 -5.03 1.68
C MET A 43 6.51 -4.58 2.71
N ALA A 44 7.77 -4.57 2.31
CA ALA A 44 8.84 -4.15 3.20
C ALA A 44 9.85 -3.30 2.45
N ARG A 45 10.55 -2.46 3.21
CA ARG A 45 11.74 -1.76 2.77
C ARG A 45 12.82 -1.83 3.83
N ALA A 46 14.08 -1.87 3.41
CA ALA A 46 15.22 -1.81 4.31
C ALA A 46 16.37 -1.06 3.66
N LEU A 47 16.94 -0.10 4.39
CA LEU A 47 18.17 0.59 4.00
C LEU A 47 19.36 -0.05 4.72
N ARG A 48 20.32 -0.58 3.98
CA ARG A 48 21.58 -1.13 4.53
C ARG A 48 22.75 -0.66 3.66
N ASN A 49 23.78 -0.09 4.27
CA ASN A 49 24.98 0.38 3.56
C ASN A 49 24.66 1.27 2.35
N SER A 50 23.73 2.22 2.51
CA SER A 50 23.25 3.12 1.43
C SER A 50 22.58 2.41 0.24
N LEU A 51 22.28 1.11 0.37
CA LEU A 51 21.50 0.35 -0.58
C LEU A 51 20.11 0.09 -0.01
N GLU A 52 19.12 0.65 -0.69
CA GLU A 52 17.73 0.46 -0.37
C GLU A 52 17.24 -0.85 -1.02
N THR A 53 16.54 -1.69 -0.26
CA THR A 53 15.90 -2.91 -0.75
C THR A 53 14.40 -2.82 -0.52
N GLY A 54 13.62 -2.98 -1.58
CA GLY A 54 12.16 -3.12 -1.50
C GLY A 54 11.75 -4.58 -1.72
N VAL A 55 10.71 -5.02 -1.02
CA VAL A 55 10.18 -6.37 -1.11
C VAL A 55 8.65 -6.31 -1.21
N LEU A 56 8.09 -7.10 -2.13
CA LEU A 56 6.67 -7.44 -2.20
C LEU A 56 6.55 -8.96 -2.09
N ARG A 57 5.84 -9.42 -1.07
CA ARG A 57 5.51 -10.83 -0.84
C ARG A 57 4.00 -11.01 -0.89
N ILE A 58 3.53 -11.95 -1.70
CA ILE A 58 2.11 -12.27 -1.85
C ILE A 58 1.92 -13.74 -1.55
N VAL A 59 1.06 -14.07 -0.60
CA VAL A 59 0.75 -15.45 -0.23
C VAL A 59 -0.73 -15.71 -0.49
N HIS A 60 -1.00 -16.70 -1.33
CA HIS A 60 -2.35 -17.12 -1.68
C HIS A 60 -2.42 -18.65 -1.70
N ASN A 61 -3.33 -19.22 -0.90
CA ASN A 61 -3.50 -20.68 -0.76
C ASN A 61 -2.19 -21.44 -0.47
N GLY A 62 -1.30 -20.86 0.35
CA GLY A 62 -0.01 -21.45 0.70
C GLY A 62 1.09 -21.26 -0.36
N ILE A 63 0.79 -20.68 -1.52
CA ILE A 63 1.77 -20.40 -2.57
C ILE A 63 2.22 -18.94 -2.45
N GLY A 64 3.53 -18.74 -2.31
CA GLY A 64 4.18 -17.43 -2.25
C GLY A 64 4.65 -16.92 -3.61
N GLU A 65 4.52 -15.62 -3.85
CA GLU A 65 5.21 -14.86 -4.87
C GLU A 65 6.04 -13.76 -4.18
N ASP A 66 7.36 -13.83 -4.31
CA ASP A 66 8.30 -12.86 -3.74
C ASP A 66 8.97 -12.06 -4.86
N LEU A 67 8.88 -10.74 -4.79
CA LEU A 67 9.53 -9.80 -5.69
C LEU A 67 10.44 -8.89 -4.86
N MET A 68 11.67 -8.69 -5.33
CA MET A 68 12.68 -7.89 -4.65
C MET A 68 13.46 -7.08 -5.68
N ASP A 69 13.79 -5.84 -5.32
CA ASP A 69 14.63 -4.97 -6.13
C ASP A 69 15.36 -3.98 -5.21
N THR A 70 16.45 -3.40 -5.72
CA THR A 70 17.34 -2.53 -4.96
C THR A 70 17.59 -1.21 -5.64
N LEU A 71 17.86 -0.17 -4.86
CA LEU A 71 18.10 1.19 -5.33
C LEU A 71 19.24 1.82 -4.52
N PRO A 72 20.33 2.28 -5.17
CA PRO A 72 21.40 2.96 -4.44
C PRO A 72 21.01 4.38 -4.05
N GLU A 73 21.51 4.81 -2.89
CA GLU A 73 21.46 6.19 -2.39
C GLU A 73 20.04 6.76 -2.37
N ALA A 74 19.14 6.09 -1.66
CA ALA A 74 17.75 6.50 -1.56
C ALA A 74 17.44 7.07 -0.18
N GLU A 75 17.04 8.34 -0.13
CA GLU A 75 16.44 8.94 1.06
C GLU A 75 14.92 8.79 0.97
N PHE A 76 14.27 8.49 2.09
CA PHE A 76 12.83 8.34 2.16
C PHE A 76 12.32 8.78 3.53
N ASP A 77 11.55 9.85 3.53
CA ASP A 77 10.94 10.46 4.69
C ASP A 77 9.42 10.53 4.50
N MET A 78 8.69 9.90 5.41
CA MET A 78 7.23 9.87 5.45
C MET A 78 6.69 10.39 6.79
N SER A 79 7.51 11.11 7.57
CA SER A 79 7.16 11.63 8.90
C SER A 79 5.90 12.50 8.90
N ASN A 80 5.70 13.29 7.84
CA ASN A 80 4.54 14.18 7.66
C ASN A 80 3.57 13.66 6.59
N SER A 81 3.45 12.34 6.42
CA SER A 81 2.58 11.74 5.41
C SER A 81 1.16 11.48 5.91
N THR A 82 0.21 11.48 4.97
CA THR A 82 -1.15 11.01 5.19
C THR A 82 -1.32 9.63 4.57
N MET A 83 -1.94 8.71 5.32
CA MET A 83 -2.22 7.36 4.86
C MET A 83 -3.68 7.24 4.44
N TYR A 84 -3.92 6.60 3.31
CA TYR A 84 -5.24 6.36 2.75
C TYR A 84 -5.45 4.88 2.52
N PHE A 85 -6.64 4.37 2.84
CA PHE A 85 -7.03 2.99 2.64
C PHE A 85 -8.26 2.92 1.74
N GLY A 86 -8.21 2.05 0.74
CA GLY A 86 -9.32 1.77 -0.16
C GLY A 86 -9.70 2.92 -1.11
N GLY A 87 -9.08 4.08 -1.04
CA GLY A 87 -9.35 5.22 -1.91
C GLY A 87 -8.83 6.50 -1.26
N PHE A 88 -9.05 7.63 -1.93
CA PHE A 88 -8.63 8.95 -1.44
C PHE A 88 -9.76 9.97 -1.68
N PRO A 89 -9.79 11.10 -0.94
CA PRO A 89 -10.79 12.15 -1.12
C PRO A 89 -10.84 12.67 -2.57
N PRO A 90 -11.98 13.22 -3.04
CA PRO A 90 -12.14 13.74 -4.39
C PRO A 90 -11.40 15.08 -4.62
N ASP A 91 -10.17 15.19 -4.13
CA ASP A 91 -9.29 16.35 -4.29
C ASP A 91 -8.61 16.33 -5.67
N ALA A 92 -8.64 17.47 -6.36
CA ALA A 92 -8.06 17.61 -7.70
C ALA A 92 -6.53 17.46 -7.70
N GLY A 93 -5.86 17.90 -6.64
CA GLY A 93 -4.42 17.76 -6.46
C GLY A 93 -4.02 16.30 -6.31
N ILE A 94 -4.72 15.54 -5.45
CA ILE A 94 -4.49 14.10 -5.28
C ILE A 94 -4.73 13.36 -6.60
N LYS A 95 -5.84 13.62 -7.30
CA LYS A 95 -6.11 12.99 -8.61
C LYS A 95 -5.01 13.27 -9.64
N SER A 96 -4.54 14.51 -9.71
CA SER A 96 -3.44 14.90 -10.60
C SER A 96 -2.14 14.17 -10.24
N PHE A 97 -1.81 14.10 -8.94
CA PHE A 97 -0.66 13.38 -8.42
C PHE A 97 -0.69 11.89 -8.77
N VAL A 98 -1.80 11.20 -8.49
CA VAL A 98 -1.98 9.76 -8.77
C VAL A 98 -1.85 9.49 -10.27
N LYS A 99 -2.47 10.32 -11.12
CA LYS A 99 -2.39 10.22 -12.59
C LYS A 99 -0.96 10.44 -13.10
N LYS A 100 -0.26 11.47 -12.62
CA LYS A 100 1.14 11.78 -12.95
C LYS A 100 2.07 10.59 -12.67
N HIS A 101 1.79 9.82 -11.63
CA HIS A 101 2.60 8.67 -11.23
C HIS A 101 2.16 7.32 -11.85
N GLY A 102 1.12 7.32 -12.69
CA GLY A 102 0.64 6.12 -13.39
C GLY A 102 -0.05 5.10 -12.49
N LEU A 103 -0.61 5.58 -11.39
CA LEU A 103 -1.47 4.86 -10.46
C LEU A 103 -2.94 5.02 -10.89
N ASN A 104 -3.83 4.19 -10.34
CA ASN A 104 -5.26 4.24 -10.61
C ASN A 104 -5.91 5.44 -9.91
N ALA A 105 -6.28 6.46 -10.70
CA ALA A 105 -6.85 7.71 -10.20
C ALA A 105 -8.39 7.74 -10.19
N GLN A 106 -9.05 6.70 -10.72
CA GLN A 106 -10.51 6.69 -10.93
C GLN A 106 -11.26 5.77 -9.98
N ASP A 107 -10.62 4.70 -9.52
CA ASP A 107 -11.31 3.68 -8.75
C ASP A 107 -11.05 3.82 -7.25
N HIS A 108 -12.13 3.64 -6.48
CA HIS A 108 -12.04 3.21 -5.09
C HIS A 108 -11.98 1.69 -5.06
N TYR A 109 -11.29 1.15 -4.05
CA TYR A 109 -11.24 -0.28 -3.80
C TYR A 109 -12.60 -0.76 -3.31
N ALA A 110 -13.26 -1.59 -4.11
CA ALA A 110 -14.44 -2.34 -3.71
C ALA A 110 -14.01 -3.75 -3.29
N GLY A 111 -13.90 -3.99 -1.99
CA GLY A 111 -13.50 -5.28 -1.43
C GLY A 111 -13.27 -5.21 0.08
N HIS A 112 -12.69 -6.28 0.62
CA HIS A 112 -12.47 -6.42 2.06
C HIS A 112 -10.97 -6.33 2.41
N LEU A 113 -10.65 -5.60 3.48
CA LEU A 113 -9.31 -5.51 4.05
C LEU A 113 -9.36 -5.96 5.52
N ARG A 114 -8.36 -6.71 5.98
CA ARG A 114 -8.23 -7.10 7.40
C ARG A 114 -6.77 -7.31 7.80
N GLY A 115 -6.51 -7.24 9.10
CA GLY A 115 -5.19 -7.56 9.66
C GLY A 115 -4.08 -6.62 9.16
N ILE A 116 -4.41 -5.34 8.98
CA ILE A 116 -3.45 -4.34 8.51
C ILE A 116 -2.47 -4.04 9.64
N THR A 117 -1.19 -4.24 9.37
CA THR A 117 -0.11 -3.96 10.32
C THR A 117 0.92 -3.03 9.68
N LEU A 118 1.49 -2.17 10.50
CA LEU A 118 2.64 -1.35 10.13
C LEU A 118 3.75 -1.58 11.15
N SER A 119 4.95 -1.83 10.64
CA SER A 119 6.14 -2.05 11.43
C SER A 119 7.21 -1.05 11.03
N ASN A 120 7.78 -0.38 12.02
CA ASN A 120 8.98 0.44 11.92
C ASN A 120 9.93 0.03 13.05
N PRO A 121 11.24 0.29 12.93
CA PRO A 121 12.18 0.07 14.02
C PRO A 121 11.67 0.73 15.33
N GLY A 122 11.43 -0.08 16.36
CA GLY A 122 10.92 0.36 17.65
C GLY A 122 9.40 0.49 17.79
N TYR A 123 8.61 0.29 16.72
CA TYR A 123 7.15 0.41 16.73
C TYR A 123 6.47 -0.63 15.84
N ASN A 124 5.69 -1.52 16.45
CA ASN A 124 4.80 -2.44 15.74
C ASN A 124 3.36 -2.14 16.14
N THR A 125 2.51 -1.82 15.17
CA THR A 125 1.12 -1.45 15.46
C THR A 125 0.17 -2.11 14.48
N MET A 126 -0.89 -2.71 15.01
CA MET A 126 -2.06 -3.05 14.19
C MET A 126 -2.82 -1.77 13.90
N ILE A 127 -3.04 -1.49 12.62
CA ILE A 127 -3.79 -0.32 12.19
C ILE A 127 -5.21 -0.76 11.91
N ASN A 128 -6.17 -0.11 12.56
CA ASN A 128 -7.55 -0.15 12.13
C ASN A 128 -7.88 1.16 11.41
N PRO A 129 -8.14 1.16 10.09
CA PRO A 129 -8.48 2.39 9.38
C PRO A 129 -9.70 3.11 9.95
N LEU A 130 -10.58 2.43 10.69
CA LEU A 130 -11.74 3.03 11.35
C LEU A 130 -11.41 3.67 12.71
N PHE A 131 -10.34 3.25 13.38
CA PHE A 131 -10.02 3.66 14.76
C PHE A 131 -8.53 3.90 14.95
N THR A 132 -8.15 5.09 15.40
CA THR A 132 -6.74 5.42 15.74
C THR A 132 -6.40 5.12 17.19
N ALA A 133 -7.42 5.07 18.06
CA ALA A 133 -7.38 4.67 19.47
C ALA A 133 -8.77 4.17 19.86
N THR A 134 -8.95 3.68 21.10
CA THR A 134 -10.23 3.20 21.63
C THR A 134 -11.39 4.21 21.49
N GLU A 135 -11.10 5.50 21.36
CA GLU A 135 -12.11 6.57 21.38
C GLU A 135 -12.03 7.56 20.20
N LEU A 136 -10.98 7.50 19.37
CA LEU A 136 -10.80 8.40 18.23
C LEU A 136 -11.13 7.69 16.92
N LYS A 137 -12.24 8.09 16.31
CA LYS A 137 -12.64 7.63 14.98
C LYS A 137 -11.88 8.40 13.91
N ASN A 138 -11.27 7.69 12.97
CA ASN A 138 -10.85 8.31 11.72
C ASN A 138 -12.07 8.81 10.94
N THR A 139 -11.88 9.81 10.10
CA THR A 139 -12.87 10.11 9.05
C THR A 139 -12.82 8.99 8.01
N PHE A 140 -13.96 8.33 7.77
CA PHE A 140 -14.10 7.31 6.74
C PHE A 140 -15.39 7.55 5.94
N PHE A 141 -15.39 7.09 4.68
CA PHE A 141 -16.53 7.19 3.77
C PHE A 141 -16.67 5.89 2.99
N GLY A 142 -17.89 5.34 2.95
CA GLY A 142 -18.16 4.10 2.21
C GLY A 142 -17.45 2.85 2.76
N VAL A 143 -17.15 2.82 4.07
CA VAL A 143 -16.50 1.68 4.74
C VAL A 143 -17.44 1.11 5.79
N GLU A 144 -17.53 -0.22 5.85
CA GLU A 144 -18.26 -0.96 6.87
C GLU A 144 -17.28 -1.83 7.67
N ALA A 145 -17.60 -2.06 8.95
CA ALA A 145 -16.73 -2.84 9.85
C ALA A 145 -16.86 -4.36 9.64
N ASP A 146 -17.87 -4.81 8.88
CA ASP A 146 -18.15 -6.21 8.61
C ASP A 146 -17.78 -6.57 7.16
N CYS A 147 -17.30 -7.79 6.96
CA CYS A 147 -16.95 -8.37 5.66
C CYS A 147 -17.93 -9.48 5.23
N ASN A 148 -19.03 -9.68 5.97
CA ASN A 148 -20.06 -10.62 5.59
C ASN A 148 -20.74 -10.16 4.28
N PRO A 149 -20.88 -11.05 3.29
CA PRO A 149 -21.66 -10.74 2.10
C PRO A 149 -23.10 -10.43 2.53
N LYS A 150 -23.59 -9.26 2.14
CA LYS A 150 -25.00 -8.88 2.29
C LYS A 150 -25.87 -9.59 1.27
#